data_AF-A0A9D9GLA3-F1
#
_entry.id   AF-A0A9D9GLA3-F1
#
_cell.length_a   1.000
_cell.length_b   1.000
_cell.length_c   1.000
_cell.angle_alpha   90.00
_cell.angle_beta   90.00
_cell.angle_gamma   90.00
#
_symmetry.space_group_name_H-M   'P 1'
#
loop_
_entity.id
_entity.type
_entity.pdbx_description
1 polymer ?
#
loop_
_entity_poly.entity_id
_entity_poly.type
_entity_poly.pdbx_seq_one_letter_code
_entity_poly.pdbx_strand_id
1 'polypeptide(L)'
;MNTWIKAFATVSILALGGSAMAIKPNKLLSRGQTAYTSSGENHYITDGDLTNWKQCTAKDIAINVGHGPSRLFISWESYGDCAWATDFTKGCGHTGTSLRNFKILTSSNSTNGQDGDWILATEVKDNPVMSRGVYIDFDGMSWFRFVSEENVGQILEIEAFDASNNGDDTWFFMGTSISQMGLKQQDTDSTTANIIHGRFPDFTPAMLRGGIGCINSTEVVAHLDDYLRYAGNVKYWAIEMGTNDAWGGGDWNLETYKRNMQTIIDAAKAHGIEPILARIIATNESKAGWQVNPKFLQA
;
A
#
# COMPACT_ATOMS: atom_id res chain seq x y z
N MET A 1 -5.97 33.24 -68.28
CA MET A 1 -4.75 33.39 -67.44
C MET A 1 -5.12 33.09 -66.00
N ASN A 2 -4.23 32.41 -65.29
CA ASN A 2 -4.20 32.11 -63.85
C ASN A 2 -4.93 30.84 -63.36
N THR A 3 -4.24 29.73 -63.64
CA THR A 3 -4.04 28.56 -62.77
C THR A 3 -3.85 28.91 -61.29
N TRP A 4 -4.60 28.28 -60.38
CA TRP A 4 -4.13 28.02 -59.02
C TRP A 4 -4.62 26.63 -58.54
N ILE A 5 -3.64 25.78 -58.28
CA ILE A 5 -3.70 24.41 -57.79
C ILE A 5 -4.18 24.43 -56.34
N LYS A 6 -5.22 23.66 -56.01
CA LYS A 6 -5.61 23.38 -54.61
C LYS A 6 -4.70 22.28 -54.07
N ALA A 7 -3.62 22.67 -53.39
CA ALA A 7 -2.88 21.80 -52.49
C ALA A 7 -3.50 21.94 -51.10
N PHE A 8 -4.41 21.03 -50.73
CA PHE A 8 -4.76 20.84 -49.32
C PHE A 8 -3.66 19.98 -48.70
N ALA A 9 -2.77 20.63 -47.96
CA ALA A 9 -1.81 19.97 -47.10
C ALA A 9 -2.57 19.25 -45.98
N THR A 10 -2.49 17.93 -45.96
CA THR A 10 -2.86 17.12 -44.80
C THR A 10 -1.91 17.48 -43.67
N VAL A 11 -2.36 18.32 -42.74
CA VAL A 11 -1.66 18.50 -41.46
C VAL A 11 -1.91 17.23 -40.66
N SER A 12 -0.98 16.28 -40.80
CA SER A 12 -0.85 15.18 -39.85
C SER A 12 -0.51 15.81 -38.50
N ILE A 13 -1.50 15.93 -37.63
CA ILE A 13 -1.28 16.16 -36.21
C ILE A 13 -0.55 14.90 -35.73
N LEU A 14 0.78 14.97 -35.71
CA LEU A 14 1.59 14.12 -34.86
C LEU A 14 1.13 14.40 -33.44
N ALA A 15 0.23 13.56 -32.95
CA ALA A 15 -0.02 13.41 -31.54
C ALA A 15 1.29 12.94 -30.91
N LEU A 16 2.16 13.90 -30.59
CA LEU A 16 3.09 13.78 -29.48
C LEU A 16 2.23 13.81 -28.21
N GLY A 17 1.39 12.78 -28.05
CA GLY A 17 0.81 12.43 -26.78
C GLY A 17 1.99 11.99 -25.95
N GLY A 18 2.50 12.90 -25.10
CA GLY A 18 3.41 12.52 -24.04
C GLY A 18 2.79 11.31 -23.35
N SER A 19 3.57 10.25 -23.21
CA SER A 19 3.18 9.07 -22.44
C SER A 19 2.83 9.55 -21.03
N ALA A 20 1.55 9.84 -20.80
CA ALA A 20 0.99 9.77 -19.46
C ALA A 20 1.34 8.36 -19.00
N MET A 21 2.25 8.26 -18.04
CA MET A 21 2.81 7.00 -17.55
C MET A 21 1.64 6.09 -17.19
N ALA A 22 1.32 5.14 -18.08
CA ALA A 22 0.30 4.16 -17.79
C ALA A 22 0.83 3.30 -16.64
N ILE A 23 0.07 3.20 -15.54
CA ILE A 23 0.37 2.30 -14.43
C ILE A 23 0.65 0.92 -15.03
N LYS A 24 1.80 0.34 -14.69
CA LYS A 24 2.17 -0.98 -15.15
C LYS A 24 1.73 -2.00 -14.10
N PRO A 25 0.73 -2.85 -14.41
CA PRO A 25 0.19 -3.76 -13.42
C PRO A 25 1.25 -4.76 -12.94
N ASN A 26 1.16 -5.12 -11.67
CA ASN A 26 1.84 -6.28 -11.09
C ASN A 26 0.80 -7.39 -10.92
N LYS A 27 1.02 -8.56 -11.53
CA LYS A 27 0.06 -9.67 -11.41
C LYS A 27 0.08 -10.23 -10.00
N LEU A 28 -1.06 -10.28 -9.32
CA LEU A 28 -1.20 -10.96 -8.03
C LEU A 28 -1.09 -12.48 -8.20
N LEU A 29 -0.14 -13.11 -7.50
CA LEU A 29 0.19 -14.53 -7.63
C LEU A 29 -0.24 -15.38 -6.42
N SER A 30 -0.19 -14.80 -5.21
CA SER A 30 -0.46 -15.56 -3.98
C SER A 30 -1.94 -15.77 -3.70
N ARG A 31 -2.84 -14.98 -4.30
CA ARG A 31 -4.27 -15.06 -3.97
C ARG A 31 -4.85 -16.42 -4.34
N GLY A 32 -5.56 -17.03 -3.40
CA GLY A 32 -6.13 -18.37 -3.52
C GLY A 32 -5.11 -19.51 -3.38
N GLN A 33 -3.82 -19.21 -3.18
CA GLN A 33 -2.82 -20.23 -2.91
C GLN A 33 -2.90 -20.73 -1.47
N THR A 34 -2.49 -21.97 -1.22
CA THR A 34 -2.33 -22.50 0.14
C THR A 34 -1.08 -21.92 0.78
N ALA A 35 -1.22 -21.39 1.99
CA ALA A 35 -0.09 -21.10 2.86
C ALA A 35 0.21 -22.31 3.76
N TYR A 36 1.44 -22.80 3.72
CA TYR A 36 1.90 -23.94 4.52
C TYR A 36 2.60 -23.42 5.76
N THR A 37 2.10 -23.81 6.93
CA THR A 37 2.61 -23.35 8.22
C THR A 37 3.10 -24.53 9.06
N SER A 38 3.81 -24.25 10.15
CA SER A 38 4.20 -25.29 11.11
C SER A 38 3.01 -26.03 11.75
N SER A 39 1.81 -25.46 11.71
CA SER A 39 0.57 -26.10 12.22
C SER A 39 -0.32 -26.70 11.13
N GLY A 40 0.13 -26.70 9.87
CA GLY A 40 -0.64 -27.21 8.73
C GLY A 40 -0.97 -26.14 7.70
N GLU A 41 -1.96 -26.42 6.86
CA GLU A 41 -2.41 -25.53 5.79
C GLU A 41 -3.25 -24.37 6.33
N ASN A 42 -3.12 -23.19 5.72
CA ASN A 42 -3.91 -22.01 5.98
C ASN A 42 -4.30 -21.36 4.65
N HIS A 43 -5.58 -21.00 4.51
CA HIS A 43 -6.11 -20.33 3.32
C HIS A 43 -6.63 -18.91 3.61
N TYR A 44 -6.53 -18.46 4.86
CA TYR A 44 -7.04 -17.17 5.28
C TYR A 44 -6.11 -16.04 4.87
N ILE A 45 -4.81 -16.24 4.99
CA ILE A 45 -3.82 -15.17 4.75
C ILE A 45 -3.46 -14.98 3.27
N THR A 46 -4.27 -15.55 2.37
CA THR A 46 -4.11 -15.48 0.91
C THR A 46 -5.46 -15.38 0.21
N ASP A 47 -6.57 -15.16 0.93
CA ASP A 47 -7.90 -15.09 0.31
C ASP A 47 -8.27 -13.68 -0.17
N GLY A 48 -7.50 -12.66 0.22
CA GLY A 48 -7.74 -11.26 -0.10
C GLY A 48 -8.69 -10.55 0.87
N ASP A 49 -9.11 -11.20 1.95
CA ASP A 49 -9.95 -10.65 3.01
C ASP A 49 -9.10 -10.26 4.23
N LEU A 50 -9.40 -9.09 4.81
CA LEU A 50 -8.71 -8.60 6.02
C LEU A 50 -9.58 -8.71 7.26
N THR A 51 -10.41 -9.75 7.29
CA THR A 51 -11.32 -10.01 8.39
C THR A 51 -10.54 -10.51 9.60
N ASN A 52 -10.73 -9.92 10.78
CA ASN A 52 -9.87 -10.16 11.94
C ASN A 52 -9.80 -11.61 12.44
N TRP A 53 -10.88 -12.38 12.29
CA TRP A 53 -10.90 -13.78 12.68
C TRP A 53 -10.28 -14.71 11.63
N LYS A 54 -10.08 -14.20 10.40
CA LYS A 54 -9.34 -14.86 9.32
C LYS A 54 -7.88 -14.49 9.41
N GLN A 55 -7.17 -15.15 10.32
CA GLN A 55 -5.79 -14.81 10.61
C GLN A 55 -4.90 -16.03 10.80
N CYS A 56 -3.60 -15.81 10.77
CA CYS A 56 -2.59 -16.81 11.09
C CYS A 56 -1.60 -16.32 12.15
N THR A 57 -1.27 -17.18 13.09
CA THR A 57 -0.16 -17.01 14.04
C THR A 57 0.79 -18.19 13.86
N ALA A 58 1.84 -18.00 13.08
CA ALA A 58 2.84 -19.02 12.80
C ALA A 58 4.22 -18.42 12.59
N LYS A 59 5.25 -18.95 13.25
CA LYS A 59 6.65 -18.54 13.05
C LYS A 59 7.22 -18.86 11.66
N ASP A 60 6.45 -19.59 10.86
CA ASP A 60 6.89 -20.20 9.61
C ASP A 60 5.71 -20.32 8.65
N ILE A 61 5.81 -19.64 7.51
CA ILE A 61 4.75 -19.56 6.50
C ILE A 61 5.38 -19.64 5.11
N ALA A 62 5.10 -20.69 4.35
CA ALA A 62 5.57 -20.87 2.99
C ALA A 62 4.42 -20.84 1.98
N ILE A 63 4.61 -20.15 0.85
CA ILE A 63 3.60 -20.02 -0.22
C ILE A 63 4.27 -20.31 -1.56
N ASN A 64 3.63 -21.18 -2.35
CA ASN A 64 4.01 -21.43 -3.75
C ASN A 64 3.30 -20.42 -4.64
N VAL A 65 4.05 -19.68 -5.44
CA VAL A 65 3.53 -18.71 -6.42
C VAL A 65 3.82 -19.12 -7.87
N GLY A 66 4.36 -20.32 -8.06
CA GLY A 66 4.73 -20.87 -9.35
C GLY A 66 6.04 -20.30 -9.90
N HIS A 67 6.52 -20.91 -10.98
CA HIS A 67 7.70 -20.45 -11.71
C HIS A 67 7.36 -19.31 -12.68
N GLY A 68 8.36 -18.54 -13.07
CA GLY A 68 8.25 -17.52 -14.12
C GLY A 68 8.63 -16.11 -13.66
N PRO A 69 8.18 -15.65 -12.48
CA PRO A 69 8.62 -14.36 -11.95
C PRO A 69 10.12 -14.37 -11.65
N SER A 70 10.84 -13.32 -12.06
CA SER A 70 12.23 -13.06 -11.66
C SER A 70 12.32 -12.11 -10.47
N ARG A 71 11.23 -11.41 -10.14
CA ARG A 71 11.16 -10.47 -9.00
C ARG A 71 9.75 -10.46 -8.43
N LEU A 72 9.64 -10.45 -7.11
CA LEU A 72 8.36 -10.29 -6.41
C LEU A 72 8.31 -8.97 -5.64
N PHE A 73 7.13 -8.36 -5.58
CA PHE A 73 6.76 -7.48 -4.48
C PHE A 73 5.90 -8.27 -3.51
N ILE A 74 6.34 -8.42 -2.26
CA ILE A 74 5.61 -9.15 -1.23
C ILE A 74 5.16 -8.15 -0.17
N SER A 75 3.86 -8.11 0.11
CA SER A 75 3.26 -7.31 1.17
C SER A 75 2.59 -8.17 2.22
N TRP A 76 2.61 -7.70 3.46
CA TRP A 76 1.91 -8.34 4.57
C TRP A 76 1.13 -7.33 5.39
N GLU A 77 0.08 -7.82 6.01
CA GLU A 77 -0.79 -7.07 6.91
C GLU A 77 -0.89 -7.82 8.25
N SER A 78 -0.55 -7.13 9.34
CA SER A 78 -0.74 -7.61 10.71
C SER A 78 -2.03 -7.04 11.30
N TYR A 79 -2.57 -7.76 12.27
CA TYR A 79 -3.71 -7.35 13.05
C TYR A 79 -3.33 -6.27 14.08
N GLY A 80 -4.24 -5.32 14.24
CA GLY A 80 -4.21 -4.27 15.24
C GLY A 80 -5.56 -3.58 15.27
N ASP A 81 -5.63 -2.40 15.89
CA ASP A 81 -6.79 -1.49 15.82
C ASP A 81 -6.93 -0.80 14.45
N CYS A 82 -6.39 -1.43 13.40
CA CYS A 82 -6.26 -0.94 12.03
C CYS A 82 -5.29 0.25 11.83
N ALA A 83 -4.69 0.81 12.88
CA ALA A 83 -3.68 1.85 12.71
C ALA A 83 -2.40 1.29 12.09
N TRP A 84 -1.79 2.04 11.17
CA TRP A 84 -0.54 1.63 10.52
C TRP A 84 0.64 1.56 11.50
N ALA A 85 0.74 2.54 12.40
CA ALA A 85 1.72 2.59 13.49
C ALA A 85 1.04 2.97 14.80
N THR A 86 1.56 2.51 15.93
CA THR A 86 0.91 2.68 17.24
C THR A 86 1.42 3.87 18.05
N ASP A 87 2.55 4.46 17.66
CA ASP A 87 3.30 5.44 18.46
C ASP A 87 3.56 6.78 17.75
N PHE A 88 2.98 6.99 16.56
CA PHE A 88 3.17 8.21 15.76
C PHE A 88 2.28 9.38 16.22
N THR A 89 1.38 9.13 17.17
CA THR A 89 0.55 10.18 17.77
C THR A 89 0.38 9.97 19.25
N LYS A 90 0.20 11.09 19.96
CA LYS A 90 -0.25 11.12 21.36
C LYS A 90 -1.74 11.49 21.47
N GLY A 91 -2.37 11.82 20.33
CA GLY A 91 -3.75 12.31 20.26
C GLY A 91 -4.80 11.24 20.51
N CYS A 92 -4.48 9.97 20.24
CA CYS A 92 -5.25 8.82 20.69
C CYS A 92 -4.35 7.60 20.90
N GLY A 93 -4.82 6.66 21.73
CA GLY A 93 -4.11 5.41 21.98
C GLY A 93 -4.39 4.41 20.87
N HIS A 94 -3.32 3.86 20.31
CA HIS A 94 -3.38 2.79 19.31
C HIS A 94 -2.79 1.50 19.85
N THR A 95 -3.28 0.37 19.36
CA THR A 95 -2.84 -0.97 19.79
C THR A 95 -2.67 -1.90 18.60
N GLY A 96 -1.60 -2.67 18.58
CA GLY A 96 -1.35 -3.67 17.55
C GLY A 96 0.01 -4.32 17.74
N THR A 97 0.19 -5.48 17.12
CA THR A 97 1.46 -6.21 17.17
C THR A 97 1.93 -6.44 15.75
N SER A 98 2.94 -5.68 15.33
CA SER A 98 3.55 -5.84 14.00
C SER A 98 4.35 -7.14 13.94
N LEU A 99 4.45 -7.69 12.74
CA LEU A 99 5.51 -8.62 12.42
C LEU A 99 6.86 -7.88 12.41
N ARG A 100 7.62 -8.00 13.50
CA ARG A 100 8.84 -7.20 13.76
C ARG A 100 10.10 -7.71 13.07
N ASN A 101 10.44 -8.97 13.34
CA ASN A 101 11.73 -9.57 12.98
C ASN A 101 11.50 -10.89 12.26
N PHE A 102 11.85 -10.95 10.98
CA PHE A 102 11.68 -12.16 10.17
C PHE A 102 12.58 -12.12 8.93
N LYS A 103 12.76 -13.30 8.35
CA LYS A 103 13.45 -13.51 7.08
C LYS A 103 12.44 -13.92 6.02
N ILE A 104 12.69 -13.48 4.79
CA ILE A 104 12.04 -14.03 3.61
C ILE A 104 13.07 -14.89 2.88
N LEU A 105 12.75 -16.17 2.73
CA LEU A 105 13.55 -17.12 1.98
C LEU A 105 12.83 -17.53 0.70
N THR A 106 13.58 -17.99 -0.28
CA THR A 106 13.05 -18.51 -1.55
C THR A 106 13.57 -19.91 -1.84
N SER A 107 12.78 -20.70 -2.58
CA SER A 107 13.18 -22.04 -3.01
C SER A 107 12.65 -22.33 -4.41
N SER A 108 13.45 -23.07 -5.18
CA SER A 108 13.09 -23.57 -6.51
C SER A 108 12.64 -25.03 -6.50
N ASN A 109 12.92 -25.77 -5.42
CA ASN A 109 12.75 -27.22 -5.34
C ASN A 109 11.94 -27.69 -4.11
N SER A 110 11.37 -26.78 -3.32
CA SER A 110 10.38 -27.17 -2.32
C SER A 110 9.14 -27.76 -2.99
N THR A 111 8.56 -28.78 -2.36
CA THR A 111 7.32 -29.43 -2.80
C THR A 111 6.16 -29.18 -1.84
N ASN A 112 6.44 -28.81 -0.59
CA ASN A 112 5.42 -28.65 0.46
C ASN A 112 5.67 -27.45 1.40
N GLY A 113 6.60 -26.56 1.07
CA GLY A 113 6.94 -25.40 1.88
C GLY A 113 7.81 -25.71 3.12
N GLN A 114 8.04 -26.97 3.45
CA GLN A 114 8.88 -27.40 4.58
C GLN A 114 10.21 -28.00 4.13
N ASP A 115 10.24 -28.64 2.96
CA ASP A 115 11.41 -29.23 2.31
C ASP A 115 12.11 -28.26 1.36
N GLY A 116 13.12 -28.76 0.64
CA GLY A 116 13.87 -28.00 -0.37
C GLY A 116 15.02 -27.18 0.20
N ASP A 117 15.77 -26.59 -0.73
CA ASP A 117 16.87 -25.68 -0.43
C ASP A 117 16.32 -24.26 -0.34
N TRP A 118 16.51 -23.62 0.82
CA TRP A 118 16.01 -22.28 1.09
C TRP A 118 17.16 -21.27 1.11
N ILE A 119 17.04 -20.25 0.26
CA ILE A 119 18.02 -19.17 0.13
C ILE A 119 17.44 -17.91 0.76
N LEU A 120 18.22 -17.22 1.60
CA LEU A 120 17.80 -15.94 2.16
C LEU A 120 17.68 -14.89 1.04
N ALA A 121 16.48 -14.37 0.84
CA ALA A 121 16.22 -13.29 -0.11
C ALA A 121 16.29 -11.91 0.58
N THR A 122 15.69 -11.77 1.76
CA THR A 122 15.83 -10.55 2.58
C THR A 122 15.55 -10.80 4.05
N GLU A 123 15.93 -9.83 4.89
CA GLU A 123 15.68 -9.83 6.33
C GLU A 123 15.04 -8.49 6.72
N VAL A 124 13.92 -8.57 7.43
CA VAL A 124 13.22 -7.42 8.00
C VAL A 124 13.49 -7.41 9.50
N LYS A 125 14.03 -6.28 9.98
CA LYS A 125 14.33 -6.05 11.41
C LYS A 125 13.57 -4.84 11.93
N ASP A 126 13.19 -4.95 13.20
CA ASP A 126 12.61 -3.89 14.01
C ASP A 126 11.47 -3.15 13.31
N ASN A 127 10.61 -3.88 12.59
CA ASN A 127 9.49 -3.32 11.85
C ASN A 127 8.39 -2.84 12.83
N PRO A 128 8.10 -1.53 12.93
CA PRO A 128 7.12 -1.02 13.89
C PRO A 128 5.70 -0.96 13.33
N VAL A 129 5.53 -1.19 12.02
CA VAL A 129 4.26 -0.93 11.31
C VAL A 129 3.49 -2.20 10.98
N MET A 130 2.15 -2.08 10.92
CA MET A 130 1.23 -3.20 10.69
C MET A 130 1.11 -3.60 9.22
N SER A 131 1.43 -2.70 8.29
CA SER A 131 1.40 -2.97 6.85
C SER A 131 2.71 -2.55 6.21
N ARG A 132 3.29 -3.43 5.40
CA ARG A 132 4.52 -3.12 4.65
C ARG A 132 4.66 -4.07 3.47
N GLY A 133 5.44 -3.66 2.48
CA GLY A 133 5.91 -4.56 1.43
C GLY A 133 7.40 -4.43 1.17
N VAL A 134 7.97 -5.41 0.50
CA VAL A 134 9.38 -5.47 0.09
C VAL A 134 9.50 -6.08 -1.31
N TYR A 135 10.55 -5.70 -2.03
CA TYR A 135 10.94 -6.41 -3.24
C TYR A 135 11.98 -7.47 -2.92
N ILE A 136 11.89 -8.62 -3.60
CA ILE A 136 12.90 -9.67 -3.54
C ILE A 136 13.25 -10.18 -4.94
N ASP A 137 14.48 -10.65 -5.10
CA ASP A 137 14.87 -11.45 -6.26
C ASP A 137 14.21 -12.82 -6.17
N PHE A 138 13.71 -13.32 -7.30
CA PHE A 138 12.95 -14.56 -7.38
C PHE A 138 13.26 -15.39 -8.63
N ASP A 139 14.33 -15.04 -9.36
CA ASP A 139 14.70 -15.72 -10.60
C ASP A 139 14.96 -17.21 -10.39
N GLY A 140 14.29 -18.03 -11.20
CA GLY A 140 14.33 -19.49 -11.10
C GLY A 140 13.63 -20.09 -9.87
N MET A 141 12.99 -19.29 -9.01
CA MET A 141 12.29 -19.75 -7.81
C MET A 141 10.81 -20.04 -8.10
N SER A 142 10.14 -20.70 -7.15
CA SER A 142 8.67 -20.90 -7.18
C SER A 142 8.01 -20.74 -5.80
N TRP A 143 8.78 -20.80 -4.73
CA TRP A 143 8.31 -20.62 -3.37
C TRP A 143 8.99 -19.45 -2.67
N PHE A 144 8.24 -18.76 -1.81
CA PHE A 144 8.80 -17.92 -0.76
C PHE A 144 8.30 -18.36 0.62
N ARG A 145 9.06 -18.02 1.65
CA ARG A 145 8.79 -18.42 3.04
C ARG A 145 9.16 -17.31 4.02
N PHE A 146 8.26 -17.01 4.94
CA PHE A 146 8.51 -16.13 6.08
C PHE A 146 8.98 -17.00 7.25
N VAL A 147 10.09 -16.63 7.87
CA VAL A 147 10.62 -17.33 9.05
C VAL A 147 10.98 -16.32 10.13
N SER A 148 10.42 -16.50 11.32
CA SER A 148 10.73 -15.73 12.53
C SER A 148 11.12 -16.65 13.69
N GLU A 149 11.84 -16.11 14.67
CA GLU A 149 12.23 -16.87 15.86
C GLU A 149 11.04 -17.13 16.79
N GLU A 150 10.20 -16.10 16.95
CA GLU A 150 8.96 -16.17 17.71
C GLU A 150 7.76 -16.32 16.76
N ASN A 151 6.60 -16.69 17.30
CA ASN A 151 5.37 -16.64 16.52
C ASN A 151 5.17 -15.21 16.02
N VAL A 152 4.99 -15.08 14.71
CA VAL A 152 4.55 -13.82 14.11
C VAL A 152 3.27 -13.37 14.82
N GLY A 153 3.15 -12.07 15.08
CA GLY A 153 1.87 -11.49 15.46
C GLY A 153 0.78 -11.91 14.46
N GLN A 154 -0.47 -11.84 14.90
CA GLN A 154 -1.67 -12.12 14.10
C GLN A 154 -1.56 -11.55 12.66
N ILE A 155 -1.26 -12.37 11.65
CA ILE A 155 -1.18 -11.97 10.23
C ILE A 155 -2.57 -12.12 9.62
N LEU A 156 -3.02 -11.07 8.94
CA LEU A 156 -4.29 -11.04 8.24
C LEU A 156 -4.16 -11.45 6.78
N GLU A 157 -3.12 -10.98 6.08
CA GLU A 157 -2.94 -11.26 4.66
C GLU A 157 -1.47 -11.19 4.27
N ILE A 158 -1.06 -12.03 3.31
CA ILE A 158 0.20 -11.98 2.58
C ILE A 158 -0.10 -12.01 1.08
N GLU A 159 0.24 -10.91 0.41
CA GLU A 159 0.08 -10.77 -1.04
C GLU A 159 1.44 -10.76 -1.73
N ALA A 160 1.62 -11.54 -2.79
CA ALA A 160 2.83 -11.56 -3.62
C ALA A 160 2.46 -11.23 -5.07
N PHE A 161 3.13 -10.21 -5.61
CA PHE A 161 2.87 -9.70 -6.95
C PHE A 161 4.11 -9.88 -7.83
N ASP A 162 3.88 -10.30 -9.08
CA ASP A 162 4.92 -10.38 -10.10
C ASP A 162 5.40 -8.97 -10.49
N ALA A 163 6.62 -8.64 -10.08
CA ALA A 163 7.29 -7.36 -10.35
C ALA A 163 8.40 -7.48 -11.40
N SER A 164 8.48 -8.61 -12.11
CA SER A 164 9.58 -8.95 -13.06
C SER A 164 9.70 -7.96 -14.20
N ASN A 165 8.58 -7.38 -14.61
CA ASN A 165 8.52 -6.45 -15.73
C ASN A 165 8.65 -4.98 -15.29
N ASN A 166 9.21 -4.67 -14.11
CA ASN A 166 9.17 -3.33 -13.53
C ASN A 166 7.73 -2.80 -13.40
N GLY A 167 6.78 -3.67 -13.07
CA GLY A 167 5.44 -3.21 -12.75
C GLY A 167 5.46 -2.36 -11.49
N ASP A 168 4.65 -1.31 -11.48
CA ASP A 168 4.72 -0.25 -10.50
C ASP A 168 3.36 0.04 -9.85
N ASP A 169 2.37 -0.83 -10.06
CA ASP A 169 1.06 -0.77 -9.42
C ASP A 169 1.10 -1.13 -7.92
N THR A 170 1.79 -0.29 -7.15
CA THR A 170 2.04 -0.42 -5.71
C THR A 170 1.70 0.89 -5.02
N TRP A 171 0.87 0.80 -3.99
CA TRP A 171 0.21 1.94 -3.38
C TRP A 171 0.32 1.89 -1.87
N PHE A 172 0.73 3.00 -1.27
CA PHE A 172 0.60 3.24 0.16
C PHE A 172 -0.46 4.31 0.40
N PHE A 173 -1.45 3.98 1.23
CA PHE A 173 -2.54 4.89 1.52
C PHE A 173 -2.32 5.61 2.85
N MET A 174 -1.53 6.67 2.77
CA MET A 174 -1.26 7.58 3.87
C MET A 174 -2.55 8.30 4.28
N GLY A 175 -2.84 8.38 5.57
CA GLY A 175 -3.86 9.30 6.04
C GLY A 175 -4.27 9.15 7.48
N THR A 176 -5.48 9.61 7.76
CA THR A 176 -6.02 9.73 9.11
C THR A 176 -6.86 8.50 9.51
N SER A 177 -7.77 8.66 10.49
CA SER A 177 -8.80 7.67 10.79
C SER A 177 -9.69 7.35 9.59
N ILE A 178 -9.84 8.26 8.64
CA ILE A 178 -10.61 8.03 7.40
C ILE A 178 -9.92 6.97 6.54
N SER A 179 -8.61 7.08 6.31
CA SER A 179 -7.85 6.03 5.62
C SER A 179 -7.76 4.74 6.44
N GLN A 180 -7.58 4.86 7.77
CA GLN A 180 -7.51 3.72 8.70
C GLN A 180 -8.77 2.85 8.62
N MET A 181 -9.94 3.49 8.56
CA MET A 181 -11.24 2.83 8.55
C MET A 181 -11.76 2.57 7.13
N GLY A 182 -11.44 3.42 6.17
CA GLY A 182 -12.02 3.38 4.83
C GLY A 182 -11.34 2.39 3.89
N LEU A 183 -10.08 2.02 4.17
CA LEU A 183 -9.30 1.17 3.28
C LEU A 183 -9.10 -0.19 3.92
N LYS A 184 -9.65 -1.23 3.26
CA LYS A 184 -9.44 -2.63 3.63
C LYS A 184 -9.96 -2.90 5.08
N GLN A 185 -11.28 -2.76 5.26
CA GLN A 185 -11.95 -2.92 6.56
C GLN A 185 -12.42 -4.36 6.83
N GLN A 186 -12.67 -4.66 8.10
CA GLN A 186 -13.46 -5.81 8.55
C GLN A 186 -14.91 -5.60 8.07
N ASP A 187 -15.57 -6.66 7.59
CA ASP A 187 -16.97 -6.64 7.12
C ASP A 187 -17.25 -5.85 5.82
N THR A 188 -16.27 -5.64 4.95
CA THR A 188 -16.52 -5.09 3.60
C THR A 188 -16.74 -6.19 2.58
N ASP A 189 -17.75 -6.06 1.72
CA ASP A 189 -17.98 -7.00 0.61
C ASP A 189 -16.81 -7.05 -0.41
N SER A 190 -15.99 -6.00 -0.48
CA SER A 190 -14.88 -5.89 -1.44
C SER A 190 -13.85 -4.85 -1.03
N THR A 191 -12.57 -5.17 -1.20
CA THR A 191 -11.47 -4.20 -1.11
C THR A 191 -11.43 -3.28 -2.34
N THR A 192 -10.75 -2.12 -2.26
CA THR A 192 -10.53 -1.25 -3.42
C THR A 192 -9.78 -1.96 -4.56
N ALA A 193 -8.82 -2.83 -4.24
CA ALA A 193 -8.12 -3.65 -5.24
C ALA A 193 -9.09 -4.58 -5.98
N ASN A 194 -10.04 -5.19 -5.27
CA ASN A 194 -11.07 -6.05 -5.86
C ASN A 194 -12.02 -5.25 -6.76
N ILE A 195 -12.38 -4.02 -6.37
CA ILE A 195 -13.21 -3.12 -7.19
C ILE A 195 -12.48 -2.75 -8.49
N ILE A 196 -11.18 -2.43 -8.41
CA ILE A 196 -10.34 -2.12 -9.57
C ILE A 196 -10.25 -3.33 -10.49
N HIS A 197 -9.91 -4.50 -9.95
CA HIS A 197 -9.81 -5.74 -10.72
C HIS A 197 -11.12 -6.13 -11.40
N GLY A 198 -12.24 -5.99 -10.71
CA GLY A 198 -13.56 -6.27 -11.28
C GLY A 198 -13.90 -5.39 -12.50
N ARG A 199 -13.31 -4.19 -12.60
CA ARG A 199 -13.47 -3.29 -13.75
C ARG A 199 -12.35 -3.42 -14.78
N PHE A 200 -11.14 -3.71 -14.33
CA PHE A 200 -9.93 -3.81 -15.11
C PHE A 200 -9.18 -5.11 -14.73
N PRO A 201 -9.49 -6.25 -15.36
CA PRO A 201 -9.00 -7.56 -14.92
C PRO A 201 -7.49 -7.74 -14.89
N ASP A 202 -6.73 -6.93 -15.64
CA ASP A 202 -5.27 -6.96 -15.60
C ASP A 202 -4.68 -6.22 -14.39
N PHE A 203 -5.49 -5.51 -13.61
CA PHE A 203 -5.07 -4.63 -12.53
C PHE A 203 -5.58 -5.14 -11.17
N THR A 204 -4.64 -5.59 -10.35
CA THR A 204 -4.88 -5.88 -8.93
C THR A 204 -3.78 -5.17 -8.15
N PRO A 205 -3.96 -3.88 -7.79
CA PRO A 205 -2.91 -3.09 -7.19
C PRO A 205 -2.48 -3.68 -5.85
N ALA A 206 -1.17 -3.64 -5.58
CA ALA A 206 -0.67 -3.90 -4.24
C ALA A 206 -0.99 -2.70 -3.34
N MET A 207 -1.83 -2.90 -2.33
CA MET A 207 -2.32 -1.83 -1.46
C MET A 207 -1.88 -2.04 -0.03
N LEU A 208 -1.02 -1.15 0.46
CA LEU A 208 -0.58 -1.07 1.86
C LEU A 208 -1.45 -0.06 2.62
N ARG A 209 -2.02 -0.48 3.76
CA ARG A 209 -2.76 0.42 4.65
C ARG A 209 -1.80 1.36 5.38
N GLY A 210 -2.08 2.67 5.34
CA GLY A 210 -1.22 3.70 5.95
C GLY A 210 -1.95 4.68 6.86
N GLY A 211 -3.22 4.43 7.17
CA GLY A 211 -4.02 5.31 8.01
C GLY A 211 -3.68 5.22 9.49
N ILE A 212 -3.60 6.36 10.17
CA ILE A 212 -3.44 6.44 11.63
C ILE A 212 -4.48 7.43 12.17
N GLY A 213 -5.20 7.05 13.21
CA GLY A 213 -6.20 7.90 13.83
C GLY A 213 -5.58 9.17 14.42
N CYS A 214 -6.38 10.24 14.49
CA CYS A 214 -6.05 11.49 15.18
C CYS A 214 -4.86 12.31 14.64
N ILE A 215 -4.09 11.79 13.68
CA ILE A 215 -2.96 12.55 13.11
C ILE A 215 -3.44 13.70 12.24
N ASN A 216 -2.66 14.78 12.18
CA ASN A 216 -2.74 15.83 11.17
C ASN A 216 -1.42 15.92 10.40
N SER A 217 -1.31 16.87 9.46
CA SER A 217 -0.11 17.00 8.61
C SER A 217 1.19 17.25 9.39
N THR A 218 1.10 17.80 10.60
CA THR A 218 2.25 18.06 11.48
C THR A 218 2.84 16.77 12.00
N GLU A 219 2.02 15.81 12.46
CA GLU A 219 2.53 14.50 12.89
C GLU A 219 3.10 13.70 11.71
N VAL A 220 2.51 13.80 10.52
CA VAL A 220 3.09 13.16 9.33
C VAL A 220 4.48 13.71 9.04
N VAL A 221 4.67 15.04 9.06
CA VAL A 221 5.99 15.66 8.87
C VAL A 221 6.98 15.25 9.97
N ALA A 222 6.53 15.15 11.22
CA ALA A 222 7.38 14.72 12.33
C ALA A 222 7.89 13.27 12.19
N HIS A 223 7.16 12.42 11.46
CA HIS A 223 7.48 11.02 11.22
C HIS A 223 7.78 10.71 9.75
N LEU A 224 8.07 11.72 8.92
CA LEU A 224 8.19 11.56 7.47
C LEU A 224 9.31 10.59 7.07
N ASP A 225 10.42 10.60 7.81
CA ASP A 225 11.52 9.66 7.61
C ASP A 225 11.09 8.20 7.83
N ASP A 226 10.18 7.97 8.79
CA ASP A 226 9.62 6.65 9.04
C ASP A 226 8.67 6.22 7.90
N TYR A 227 7.83 7.13 7.40
CA TYR A 227 7.01 6.88 6.21
C TYR A 227 7.86 6.49 4.99
N LEU A 228 8.94 7.24 4.74
CA LEU A 228 9.88 6.93 3.65
C LEU A 228 10.60 5.59 3.88
N ARG A 229 11.01 5.30 5.11
CA ARG A 229 11.71 4.06 5.46
C ARG A 229 10.84 2.81 5.31
N TYR A 230 9.58 2.89 5.74
CA TYR A 230 8.71 1.72 5.85
C TYR A 230 7.76 1.56 4.68
N ALA A 231 7.41 2.64 3.98
CA ALA A 231 6.50 2.64 2.85
C ALA A 231 7.03 3.38 1.61
N GLY A 232 8.27 3.86 1.61
CA GLY A 232 8.86 4.60 0.48
C GLY A 232 9.30 3.73 -0.71
N ASN A 233 9.08 2.42 -0.65
CA ASN A 233 9.38 1.49 -1.73
C ASN A 233 8.17 1.20 -2.64
N VAL A 234 7.04 1.87 -2.44
CA VAL A 234 5.90 1.83 -3.37
C VAL A 234 6.04 2.92 -4.43
N LYS A 235 5.28 2.81 -5.53
CA LYS A 235 5.27 3.81 -6.59
C LYS A 235 4.37 5.00 -6.26
N TYR A 236 3.25 4.76 -5.61
CA TYR A 236 2.22 5.78 -5.37
C TYR A 236 1.94 5.96 -3.89
N TRP A 237 1.91 7.22 -3.45
CA TRP A 237 1.32 7.59 -2.16
C TRP A 237 -0.04 8.20 -2.41
N ALA A 238 -1.10 7.51 -2.01
CA ALA A 238 -2.44 8.08 -1.94
C ALA A 238 -2.59 8.79 -0.59
N ILE A 239 -2.66 10.12 -0.61
CA ILE A 239 -2.55 10.96 0.59
C ILE A 239 -3.93 11.55 0.92
N GLU A 240 -4.53 11.08 2.01
CA GLU A 240 -5.72 11.67 2.63
C GLU A 240 -5.31 12.46 3.87
N MET A 241 -5.32 13.79 3.79
CA MET A 241 -4.97 14.68 4.90
C MET A 241 -5.80 15.96 4.82
N GLY A 242 -5.98 16.65 5.96
CA GLY A 242 -6.63 17.97 6.02
C GLY A 242 -7.86 18.02 6.93
N THR A 243 -8.54 16.89 7.17
CA THR A 243 -9.74 16.87 8.04
C THR A 243 -9.39 17.23 9.49
N ASN A 244 -8.33 16.61 10.04
CA ASN A 244 -7.85 16.92 11.39
C ASN A 244 -7.10 18.24 11.47
N ASP A 245 -6.48 18.68 10.37
CA ASP A 245 -5.85 20.01 10.27
C ASP A 245 -6.88 21.15 10.33
N ALA A 246 -8.07 20.92 9.78
CA ALA A 246 -9.19 21.86 9.76
C ALA A 246 -10.15 21.71 10.97
N TRP A 247 -9.78 20.90 11.96
CA TRP A 247 -10.67 20.52 13.06
C TRP A 247 -11.26 21.76 13.77
N GLY A 248 -12.57 21.72 14.00
CA GLY A 248 -13.33 22.82 14.61
C GLY A 248 -13.74 23.94 13.64
N GLY A 249 -13.42 23.82 12.34
CA GLY A 249 -13.96 24.68 11.27
C GLY A 249 -13.30 26.05 11.10
N GLY A 250 -12.27 26.36 11.88
CA GLY A 250 -11.43 27.55 11.69
C GLY A 250 -10.40 27.39 10.57
N ASP A 251 -9.69 28.48 10.24
CA ASP A 251 -8.56 28.50 9.31
C ASP A 251 -7.20 28.71 10.00
N TRP A 252 -7.17 28.60 11.32
CA TRP A 252 -6.01 28.90 12.16
C TRP A 252 -4.76 28.07 11.82
N ASN A 253 -4.93 26.85 11.31
CA ASN A 253 -3.83 25.95 10.93
C ASN A 253 -3.54 25.91 9.42
N LEU A 254 -4.25 26.71 8.61
CA LEU A 254 -4.23 26.57 7.15
C LEU A 254 -2.83 26.69 6.54
N GLU A 255 -2.03 27.65 7.00
CA GLU A 255 -0.69 27.88 6.47
C GLU A 255 0.31 26.81 6.89
N THR A 256 0.13 26.23 8.09
CA THR A 256 0.89 25.06 8.54
C THR A 256 0.55 23.85 7.66
N TYR A 257 -0.75 23.60 7.43
CA TYR A 257 -1.22 22.51 6.57
C TYR A 257 -0.61 22.60 5.16
N LYS A 258 -0.71 23.74 4.49
CA LYS A 258 -0.14 23.94 3.15
C LYS A 258 1.36 23.63 3.12
N ARG A 259 2.11 24.15 4.09
CA ARG A 259 3.56 23.93 4.18
C ARG A 259 3.88 22.46 4.41
N ASN A 260 3.19 21.81 5.34
CA ASN A 260 3.42 20.40 5.65
C ASN A 260 3.07 19.49 4.46
N MET A 261 1.93 19.74 3.79
CA MET A 261 1.57 19.01 2.58
C MET A 261 2.62 19.17 1.49
N GLN A 262 3.15 20.38 1.29
CA GLN A 262 4.24 20.60 0.34
C GLN A 262 5.49 19.81 0.73
N THR A 263 5.88 19.81 2.00
CA THR A 263 7.02 19.00 2.51
C THR A 263 6.82 17.51 2.22
N ILE A 264 5.63 16.96 2.49
CA ILE A 264 5.30 15.55 2.24
C ILE A 264 5.38 15.23 0.74
N ILE A 265 4.81 16.09 -0.11
CA ILE A 265 4.83 15.96 -1.57
C ILE A 265 6.27 15.98 -2.11
N ASP A 266 7.08 16.93 -1.63
CA ASP A 266 8.46 17.08 -2.09
C ASP A 266 9.31 15.89 -1.67
N ALA A 267 9.13 15.38 -0.45
CA ALA A 267 9.80 14.18 0.02
C ALA A 267 9.42 12.93 -0.78
N ALA A 268 8.12 12.74 -1.07
CA ALA A 268 7.64 11.64 -1.92
C ALA A 268 8.30 11.70 -3.30
N LYS A 269 8.25 12.86 -3.96
CA LYS A 269 8.86 13.07 -5.28
C LYS A 269 10.37 12.86 -5.28
N ALA A 270 11.07 13.33 -4.24
CA ALA A 270 12.50 13.12 -4.08
C ALA A 270 12.87 11.62 -3.97
N HIS A 271 11.94 10.79 -3.49
CA HIS A 271 12.07 9.32 -3.43
C HIS A 271 11.53 8.59 -4.66
N GLY A 272 11.14 9.30 -5.73
CA GLY A 272 10.60 8.70 -6.96
C GLY A 272 9.15 8.19 -6.83
N ILE A 273 8.48 8.57 -5.74
CA ILE A 273 7.10 8.25 -5.44
C ILE A 273 6.20 9.32 -6.06
N GLU A 274 5.11 8.90 -6.69
CA GLU A 274 4.08 9.77 -7.24
C GLU A 274 3.01 10.07 -6.17
N PRO A 275 2.91 11.31 -5.66
CA PRO A 275 1.90 11.67 -4.68
C PRO A 275 0.55 11.93 -5.37
N ILE A 276 -0.49 11.23 -4.92
CA ILE A 276 -1.87 11.38 -5.36
C ILE A 276 -2.68 11.95 -4.19
N LEU A 277 -3.11 13.19 -4.30
CA LEU A 277 -3.82 13.88 -3.23
C LEU A 277 -5.33 13.57 -3.28
N ALA A 278 -5.87 13.04 -2.19
CA ALA A 278 -7.30 12.99 -1.99
C ALA A 278 -7.81 14.40 -1.65
N ARG A 279 -8.99 14.76 -2.16
CA ARG A 279 -9.65 16.00 -1.74
C ARG A 279 -10.11 15.87 -0.30
N ILE A 280 -9.90 16.92 0.49
CA ILE A 280 -10.41 17.00 1.86
C ILE A 280 -11.92 16.78 1.83
N ILE A 281 -12.39 15.86 2.67
CA ILE A 281 -13.80 15.51 2.75
C ILE A 281 -14.53 16.57 3.60
N ALA A 282 -15.61 17.13 3.07
CA ALA A 282 -16.47 18.03 3.84
C ALA A 282 -17.19 17.25 4.96
N THR A 283 -17.39 17.88 6.11
CA THR A 283 -18.20 17.31 7.19
C THR A 283 -19.67 17.67 6.99
N ASN A 284 -20.57 16.83 7.53
CA ASN A 284 -21.97 17.22 7.66
C ASN A 284 -22.13 18.04 8.94
N GLU A 285 -22.26 19.37 8.80
CA GLU A 285 -22.36 20.29 9.93
C GLU A 285 -23.48 19.93 10.91
N SER A 286 -24.64 19.46 10.42
CA SER A 286 -25.76 19.10 11.29
C SER A 286 -25.49 17.86 12.15
N LYS A 287 -24.47 17.06 11.79
CA LYS A 287 -24.03 15.88 12.55
C LYS A 287 -22.78 16.15 13.38
N ALA A 288 -21.80 16.85 12.79
CA ALA A 288 -20.50 17.09 13.40
C ALA A 288 -20.46 18.33 14.30
N GLY A 289 -21.40 19.27 14.14
CA GLY A 289 -21.39 20.58 14.82
C GLY A 289 -20.39 21.57 14.24
N TRP A 290 -19.71 21.22 13.14
CA TRP A 290 -18.77 22.08 12.41
C TRP A 290 -18.64 21.65 10.94
N GLN A 291 -18.15 22.56 10.10
CA GLN A 291 -17.81 22.33 8.69
C GLN A 291 -16.33 22.63 8.43
N VAL A 292 -15.67 21.85 7.56
CA VAL A 292 -14.33 22.16 7.06
C VAL A 292 -14.35 23.56 6.45
N ASN A 293 -13.45 24.42 6.91
CA ASN A 293 -13.37 25.79 6.42
C ASN A 293 -13.14 25.78 4.89
N PRO A 294 -13.92 26.53 4.08
CA PRO A 294 -13.78 26.52 2.62
C PRO A 294 -12.37 26.83 2.10
N LYS A 295 -11.55 27.54 2.88
CA LYS A 295 -10.16 27.83 2.51
C LYS A 295 -9.27 26.58 2.46
N PHE A 296 -9.54 25.56 3.28
CA PHE A 296 -8.85 24.27 3.19
C PHE A 296 -9.21 23.53 1.91
N LEU A 297 -10.47 23.63 1.45
CA LEU A 297 -10.92 22.99 0.21
C LEU A 297 -10.31 23.62 -1.06
N GLN A 298 -9.71 24.80 -0.93
CA GLN A 298 -9.04 25.55 -2.01
C GLN A 298 -7.50 25.45 -1.94
N ALA A 299 -6.96 24.85 -0.88
CA ALA A 299 -5.54 24.82 -0.57
C ALA A 299 -4.76 23.81 -1.42
#